data_AF-A0A4Q4MUI8-F1
#
_entry.id   AF-A0A4Q4MUI8-F1
#
_cell.length_a   1.000
_cell.length_b   1.000
_cell.length_c   1.000
_cell.angle_alpha   90.00
_cell.angle_beta   90.00
_cell.angle_gamma   90.00
#
_symmetry.space_group_name_H-M   'P 1'
#
loop_
_entity.id
_entity.type
_entity.pdbx_description
1 polymer ?
#
loop_
_entity_poly.entity_id
_entity_poly.type
_entity_poly.pdbx_seq_one_letter_code
_entity_poly.pdbx_strand_id
1 'polypeptide(L)'
;MSCTKIPASVIMPPKELKQYKRWQCLHTNVRPVEQGYIPSAHEYEDFHQWLKRQDSGYFSDIFDDITGHISDSRSEVTSSSFDSPVASVCQHAMHPVAAHQPQPRCPVCTIELHVRYMNVLTEALKSAGGHAPSCTLTSSEHQDTVYSAWCKGKISTLKELSRLEAMAEEEAVWSMQHPEARHEETQTAAKAVELYWSETTGCLEKLPRTKKQATVVFAQDTDFAPGRPNPYFHRRSPRYEPGKYTVVALEEQDEDQISEDSEDYSQVKVYHVGETEESVDESHISKDEESQLALDSINEIEDDDGDSDWEDLDSDEESSEYGDEYGDGDGIYFEIEEEASFIVFGDD
;
A
#
# COMPACT_ATOMS: atom_id res chain seq x y z
N MET A 1 -22.33 -17.91 -9.55
CA MET A 1 -22.24 -16.57 -8.93
C MET A 1 -21.78 -15.59 -10.00
N SER A 2 -22.68 -14.76 -10.51
CA SER A 2 -22.33 -13.68 -11.45
C SER A 2 -21.40 -12.69 -10.74
N CYS A 3 -20.23 -12.42 -11.33
CA CYS A 3 -19.33 -11.39 -10.81
C CYS A 3 -20.04 -10.04 -10.97
N THR A 4 -20.44 -9.43 -9.85
CA THR A 4 -21.00 -8.08 -9.86
C THR A 4 -19.96 -7.13 -10.45
N LYS A 5 -20.38 -6.38 -11.47
CA LYS A 5 -19.50 -5.46 -12.19
C LYS A 5 -19.38 -4.17 -11.36
N ILE A 6 -18.25 -4.01 -10.67
CA ILE A 6 -17.99 -2.88 -9.77
C ILE A 6 -17.36 -1.74 -10.57
N PRO A 7 -17.92 -0.52 -10.57
CA PRO A 7 -17.35 0.60 -11.31
C PRO A 7 -16.02 1.08 -10.71
N ALA A 8 -15.08 1.49 -11.56
CA ALA A 8 -13.78 2.03 -11.14
C ALA A 8 -13.88 3.39 -10.44
N SER A 9 -15.02 4.09 -10.59
CA SER A 9 -15.31 5.35 -9.87
C SER A 9 -15.31 5.21 -8.34
N VAL A 10 -15.28 3.98 -7.82
CA VAL A 10 -15.11 3.68 -6.39
C VAL A 10 -13.73 4.10 -5.88
N ILE A 11 -12.67 3.96 -6.70
CA ILE A 11 -11.29 4.25 -6.29
C ILE A 11 -10.62 5.36 -7.11
N MET A 12 -11.19 5.72 -8.27
CA MET A 12 -10.64 6.73 -9.17
C MET A 12 -11.50 7.99 -9.18
N PRO A 13 -10.92 9.20 -9.05
CA PRO A 13 -11.65 10.44 -9.27
C PRO A 13 -12.10 10.58 -10.73
N PRO A 14 -13.10 11.44 -11.03
CA PRO A 14 -13.68 11.54 -12.38
C PRO A 14 -12.67 11.86 -13.49
N LYS A 15 -11.63 12.66 -13.20
CA LYS A 15 -10.56 12.99 -14.17
C LYS A 15 -9.74 11.75 -14.51
N GLU A 16 -9.27 11.02 -13.50
CA GLU A 16 -8.52 9.77 -13.70
C GLU A 16 -9.36 8.68 -14.34
N LEU A 17 -10.66 8.58 -14.03
CA LEU A 17 -11.56 7.60 -14.65
C LEU A 17 -11.66 7.77 -16.17
N LYS A 18 -11.68 9.02 -16.66
CA LYS A 18 -11.67 9.31 -18.11
C LYS A 18 -10.35 8.84 -18.74
N GLN A 19 -9.23 9.13 -18.08
CA GLN A 19 -7.90 8.69 -18.53
C GLN A 19 -7.76 7.16 -18.50
N TYR A 20 -8.28 6.50 -17.47
CA TYR A 20 -8.26 5.05 -17.33
C TYR A 20 -9.06 4.36 -18.43
N LYS A 21 -10.28 4.85 -18.77
CA LYS A 21 -11.05 4.34 -19.91
C LYS A 21 -10.29 4.49 -21.23
N ARG A 22 -9.63 5.63 -21.44
CA ARG A 22 -8.76 5.85 -22.61
C ARG A 22 -7.60 4.86 -22.63
N TRP A 23 -6.92 4.65 -21.51
CA TRP A 23 -5.85 3.67 -21.38
C TRP A 23 -6.33 2.25 -21.68
N GLN A 24 -7.49 1.83 -21.14
CA GLN A 24 -8.08 0.51 -21.44
C GLN A 24 -8.35 0.35 -22.94
N CYS A 25 -8.88 1.38 -23.60
CA CYS A 25 -9.14 1.34 -25.05
C CYS A 25 -7.85 1.17 -25.88
N LEU A 26 -6.74 1.76 -25.43
CA LEU A 26 -5.48 1.76 -26.18
C LEU A 26 -4.56 0.58 -25.86
N HIS A 27 -4.59 0.07 -24.63
CA HIS A 27 -3.54 -0.81 -24.10
C HIS A 27 -4.05 -2.15 -23.58
N THR A 28 -5.37 -2.35 -23.50
CA THR A 28 -5.95 -3.63 -23.09
C THR A 28 -6.87 -4.19 -24.17
N ASN A 29 -7.15 -5.49 -24.09
CA ASN A 29 -8.11 -6.17 -24.98
C ASN A 29 -9.53 -6.19 -24.36
N VAL A 30 -9.81 -5.28 -23.42
CA VAL A 30 -11.10 -5.23 -22.71
C VAL A 30 -12.17 -4.68 -23.64
N ARG A 31 -13.29 -5.39 -23.74
CA ARG A 31 -14.41 -4.96 -24.60
C ARG A 31 -14.95 -3.60 -24.13
N PRO A 32 -15.50 -2.75 -25.02
CA PRO A 32 -16.07 -1.46 -24.62
C PRO A 32 -17.11 -1.56 -23.49
N VAL A 33 -17.91 -2.64 -23.47
CA VAL A 33 -18.91 -2.93 -22.41
C VAL A 33 -18.32 -3.39 -21.08
N GLU A 34 -17.01 -3.65 -21.03
CA GLU A 34 -16.22 -4.04 -19.85
C GLU A 34 -15.28 -2.91 -19.40
N GLN A 35 -15.27 -1.77 -20.09
CA GLN A 35 -14.45 -0.61 -19.71
C GLN A 35 -15.06 0.15 -18.54
N GLY A 36 -14.19 0.78 -17.73
CA GLY A 36 -14.59 1.57 -16.56
C GLY A 36 -14.99 0.75 -15.34
N TYR A 37 -14.77 -0.56 -15.34
CA TYR A 37 -14.83 -1.38 -14.13
C TYR A 37 -13.51 -1.38 -13.38
N ILE A 38 -13.59 -1.73 -12.10
CA ILE A 38 -12.45 -1.69 -11.20
C ILE A 38 -11.27 -2.52 -11.74
N PRO A 39 -10.06 -1.93 -11.85
CA PRO A 39 -8.88 -2.64 -12.33
C PRO A 39 -8.47 -3.78 -11.39
N SER A 40 -7.78 -4.78 -11.91
CA SER A 40 -6.90 -5.62 -11.11
C SER A 40 -5.71 -4.83 -10.58
N ALA A 41 -5.01 -5.35 -9.56
CA ALA A 41 -3.82 -4.67 -9.03
C ALA A 41 -2.74 -4.43 -10.11
N HIS A 42 -2.62 -5.35 -11.08
CA HIS A 42 -1.69 -5.23 -12.21
C HIS A 42 -2.12 -4.11 -13.16
N GLU A 43 -3.38 -4.10 -13.58
CA GLU A 43 -3.92 -3.04 -14.45
C GLU A 43 -3.85 -1.65 -13.78
N TYR A 44 -4.05 -1.59 -12.46
CA TYR A 44 -3.94 -0.35 -11.70
C TYR A 44 -2.52 0.21 -11.75
N GLU A 45 -1.50 -0.62 -11.50
CA GLU A 45 -0.11 -0.17 -11.60
C GLU A 45 0.27 0.21 -13.04
N ASP A 46 -0.10 -0.61 -14.03
CA ASP A 46 0.24 -0.34 -15.43
C ASP A 46 -0.41 0.96 -15.91
N PHE A 47 -1.64 1.25 -15.48
CA PHE A 47 -2.30 2.53 -15.69
C PHE A 47 -1.54 3.68 -15.03
N HIS A 48 -1.13 3.56 -13.76
CA HIS A 48 -0.38 4.61 -13.08
C HIS A 48 1.00 4.84 -13.67
N GLN A 49 1.67 3.80 -14.17
CA GLN A 49 2.93 3.94 -14.91
C GLN A 49 2.72 4.67 -16.24
N TRP A 50 1.64 4.34 -16.96
CA TRP A 50 1.26 5.07 -18.17
C TRP A 50 0.94 6.54 -17.86
N LEU A 51 0.19 6.82 -16.79
CA LEU A 51 -0.15 8.19 -16.39
C LEU A 51 1.10 9.01 -16.06
N LYS A 52 2.03 8.42 -15.29
CA LYS A 52 3.33 9.06 -14.99
C LYS A 52 4.11 9.44 -16.25
N ARG A 53 4.10 8.59 -17.29
CA ARG A 53 4.75 8.87 -18.58
C ARG A 53 4.06 10.00 -19.36
N GLN A 54 2.75 10.17 -19.20
CA GLN A 54 2.03 11.28 -19.82
C GLN A 54 2.33 12.60 -19.09
N ASP A 55 2.35 12.57 -17.76
CA ASP A 55 2.56 13.78 -16.93
C ASP A 55 4.01 14.27 -16.94
N SER A 56 4.97 13.37 -17.15
CA SER A 56 6.39 13.68 -17.14
C SER A 56 6.87 14.48 -18.37
N GLY A 57 5.96 14.84 -19.28
CA GLY A 57 6.22 15.62 -20.49
C GLY A 57 7.15 14.93 -21.48
N TYR A 58 7.35 15.52 -22.66
CA TYR A 58 8.19 14.98 -23.75
C TYR A 58 9.65 14.66 -23.34
N PHE A 59 10.12 15.15 -22.20
CA PHE A 59 11.54 15.08 -21.81
C PHE A 59 11.95 13.80 -21.07
N SER A 60 11.01 13.02 -20.55
CA SER A 60 11.31 11.88 -19.66
C SER A 60 11.54 10.58 -20.42
N ASP A 61 10.85 10.36 -21.54
CA ASP A 61 11.08 9.19 -22.41
C ASP A 61 12.52 9.16 -22.97
N ILE A 62 13.16 10.32 -23.11
CA ILE A 62 14.54 10.42 -23.60
C ILE A 62 15.53 9.81 -22.59
N PHE A 63 15.28 9.91 -21.29
CA PHE A 63 16.22 9.41 -20.27
C PHE A 63 16.10 7.91 -20.04
N ASP A 64 14.89 7.35 -20.15
CA ASP A 64 14.69 5.89 -20.05
C ASP A 64 15.41 5.15 -21.20
N ASP A 65 15.37 5.70 -22.41
CA ASP A 65 16.07 5.15 -23.59
C ASP A 65 17.60 5.19 -23.43
N ILE A 66 18.13 6.27 -22.86
CA ILE A 66 19.58 6.40 -22.60
C ILE A 66 20.04 5.40 -21.54
N THR A 67 19.22 5.11 -20.53
CA THR A 67 19.56 4.17 -19.45
C THR A 67 19.75 2.74 -20.00
N GLY A 68 18.95 2.35 -21.00
CA GLY A 68 19.13 1.09 -21.73
C GLY A 68 20.44 1.03 -22.52
N HIS A 69 20.91 2.15 -23.05
CA HIS A 69 22.17 2.23 -23.81
C HIS A 69 23.43 2.35 -22.95
N ILE A 70 23.33 2.86 -21.72
CA ILE A 70 24.44 2.87 -20.77
C ILE A 70 24.64 1.47 -20.17
N SER A 71 23.57 0.67 -20.14
CA SER A 71 23.56 -0.70 -19.63
C SER A 71 23.88 -1.74 -20.71
N ASP A 72 25.01 -1.61 -21.42
CA ASP A 72 25.98 -2.71 -21.55
C ASP A 72 27.01 -2.57 -22.68
N SER A 73 28.27 -2.63 -22.27
CA SER A 73 29.34 -3.28 -23.05
C SER A 73 30.34 -3.97 -22.11
N ARG A 74 29.94 -4.26 -20.86
CA ARG A 74 30.90 -4.57 -19.81
C ARG A 74 30.40 -5.68 -18.89
N SER A 75 30.24 -6.90 -19.43
CA SER A 75 30.66 -8.14 -18.76
C SER A 75 30.38 -9.40 -19.61
N GLU A 76 31.10 -9.55 -20.72
CA GLU A 76 31.49 -10.90 -21.17
C GLU A 76 32.66 -11.37 -20.30
N VAL A 77 32.43 -11.72 -19.03
CA VAL A 77 33.43 -12.44 -18.24
C VAL A 77 32.77 -13.68 -17.64
N THR A 78 32.86 -14.74 -18.45
CA THR A 78 32.95 -16.14 -18.08
C THR A 78 33.25 -16.41 -16.60
N SER A 79 32.22 -16.68 -15.82
CA SER A 79 32.28 -17.66 -14.74
C SER A 79 30.87 -18.20 -14.54
N SER A 80 30.72 -19.52 -14.69
CA SER A 80 29.46 -20.27 -14.70
C SER A 80 28.67 -20.18 -13.39
N SER A 81 28.10 -19.02 -13.09
CA SER A 81 27.01 -18.87 -12.13
C SER A 81 25.72 -19.21 -12.86
N PHE A 82 24.87 -20.04 -12.26
CA PHE A 82 23.54 -20.35 -12.75
C PHE A 82 22.84 -19.09 -13.27
N ASP A 83 22.39 -19.10 -14.53
CA ASP A 83 21.70 -17.96 -15.14
C ASP A 83 20.38 -17.72 -14.40
N SER A 84 20.40 -16.77 -13.46
CA SER A 84 19.22 -16.37 -12.71
C SER A 84 18.23 -15.70 -13.68
N PRO A 85 16.98 -16.16 -13.76
CA PRO A 85 15.99 -15.55 -14.64
C PRO A 85 15.72 -14.10 -14.23
N VAL A 86 15.55 -13.20 -15.20
CA VAL A 86 15.29 -11.77 -14.96
C VAL A 86 13.85 -11.44 -15.38
N ALA A 87 13.13 -10.69 -14.54
CA ALA A 87 11.76 -10.25 -14.84
C ALA A 87 11.73 -9.19 -15.95
N SER A 88 10.80 -9.31 -16.91
CA SER A 88 10.84 -8.45 -18.12
C SER A 88 10.48 -6.98 -17.90
N VAL A 89 9.68 -6.67 -16.87
CA VAL A 89 9.20 -5.30 -16.58
C VAL A 89 10.07 -4.63 -15.53
N CYS A 90 10.34 -5.29 -14.40
CA CYS A 90 11.12 -4.67 -13.31
C CYS A 90 12.63 -4.96 -13.38
N GLN A 91 13.09 -5.82 -14.30
CA GLN A 91 14.50 -6.16 -14.51
C GLN A 91 15.24 -6.71 -13.27
N HIS A 92 14.51 -7.13 -12.25
CA HIS A 92 15.10 -7.78 -11.09
C HIS A 92 15.44 -9.24 -11.38
N ALA A 93 16.62 -9.66 -10.94
CA ALA A 93 17.02 -11.08 -10.92
C ALA A 93 16.11 -11.85 -9.95
N MET A 94 15.61 -13.00 -10.40
CA MET A 94 14.75 -13.90 -9.65
C MET A 94 15.47 -15.22 -9.34
N HIS A 95 14.90 -15.98 -8.41
CA HIS A 95 15.42 -17.29 -8.06
C HIS A 95 15.37 -18.27 -9.25
N PRO A 96 16.35 -19.18 -9.43
CA PRO A 96 16.36 -20.15 -10.53
C PRO A 96 15.11 -21.03 -10.67
N VAL A 97 14.39 -21.28 -9.57
CA VAL A 97 13.08 -21.98 -9.58
C VAL A 97 12.07 -21.29 -10.48
N ALA A 98 12.13 -19.96 -10.58
CA ALA A 98 11.24 -19.17 -11.44
C ALA A 98 11.60 -19.27 -12.95
N ALA A 99 12.71 -19.92 -13.32
CA ALA A 99 13.18 -19.93 -14.71
C ALA A 99 12.21 -20.63 -15.68
N HIS A 100 11.34 -21.48 -15.16
CA HIS A 100 10.35 -22.21 -15.96
C HIS A 100 9.16 -21.35 -16.39
N GLN A 101 8.94 -20.20 -15.77
CA GLN A 101 7.80 -19.34 -16.03
C GLN A 101 8.28 -17.89 -16.21
N PRO A 102 8.31 -17.35 -17.44
CA PRO A 102 8.64 -15.95 -17.64
C PRO A 102 7.57 -15.10 -16.95
N GLN A 103 7.95 -14.42 -15.87
CA GLN A 103 7.08 -13.50 -15.15
C GLN A 103 7.40 -12.07 -15.57
N PRO A 104 6.38 -11.22 -15.77
CA PRO A 104 6.62 -9.82 -16.09
C PRO A 104 7.30 -9.10 -14.93
N ARG A 105 6.96 -9.44 -13.69
CA ARG A 105 7.47 -8.82 -12.46
C ARG A 105 8.05 -9.89 -11.54
N CYS A 106 9.08 -9.54 -10.77
CA CYS A 106 9.62 -10.42 -9.75
C CYS A 106 8.64 -10.57 -8.57
N PRO A 107 8.75 -11.65 -7.77
CA PRO A 107 7.88 -11.89 -6.61
C PRO A 107 7.69 -10.68 -5.69
N VAL A 108 8.78 -9.95 -5.39
CA VAL A 108 8.78 -8.78 -4.51
C VAL A 108 7.97 -7.62 -5.11
N CYS A 109 8.20 -7.27 -6.37
CA CYS A 109 7.43 -6.21 -7.03
C CYS A 109 5.95 -6.57 -7.19
N THR A 110 5.63 -7.86 -7.40
CA THR A 110 4.25 -8.33 -7.51
C THR A 110 3.51 -8.11 -6.19
N ILE A 111 4.11 -8.49 -5.05
CA ILE A 111 3.44 -8.32 -3.75
C ILE A 111 3.34 -6.85 -3.34
N GLU A 112 4.36 -6.03 -3.60
CA GLU A 112 4.33 -4.58 -3.34
C GLU A 112 3.18 -3.89 -4.10
N LEU A 113 2.93 -4.30 -5.34
CA LEU A 113 1.83 -3.82 -6.15
C LEU A 113 0.46 -4.18 -5.54
N HIS A 114 0.32 -5.43 -5.07
CA HIS A 114 -0.91 -5.88 -4.40
C HIS A 114 -1.16 -5.13 -3.08
N VAL A 115 -0.11 -4.91 -2.29
CA VAL A 115 -0.14 -4.13 -1.06
C VAL A 115 -0.58 -2.68 -1.35
N ARG A 116 0.07 -2.00 -2.30
CA ARG A 116 -0.29 -0.63 -2.68
C ARG A 116 -1.74 -0.54 -3.15
N TYR A 117 -2.19 -1.47 -3.97
CA TYR A 117 -3.57 -1.53 -4.43
C TYR A 117 -4.57 -1.77 -3.28
N MET A 118 -4.22 -2.63 -2.31
CA MET A 118 -5.04 -2.84 -1.11
C MET A 118 -5.12 -1.59 -0.22
N ASN A 119 -4.06 -0.78 -0.14
CA ASN A 119 -4.09 0.48 0.59
C ASN A 119 -5.09 1.46 -0.02
N VAL A 120 -5.08 1.61 -1.35
CA VAL A 120 -6.05 2.45 -2.09
C VAL A 120 -7.49 2.00 -1.85
N LEU A 121 -7.76 0.68 -1.92
CA LEU A 121 -9.09 0.14 -1.61
C LEU A 121 -9.49 0.37 -0.14
N THR A 122 -8.53 0.31 0.78
CA THR A 122 -8.76 0.52 2.20
C THR A 122 -9.06 1.98 2.50
N GLU A 123 -8.38 2.92 1.83
CA GLU A 123 -8.68 4.34 1.89
C GLU A 123 -10.06 4.64 1.34
N ALA A 124 -10.41 4.11 0.16
CA ALA A 124 -11.76 4.24 -0.40
C ALA A 124 -12.84 3.71 0.56
N LEU A 125 -12.59 2.56 1.20
CA LEU A 125 -13.51 2.00 2.20
C LEU A 125 -13.64 2.90 3.44
N LYS A 126 -12.54 3.48 3.93
CA LYS A 126 -12.55 4.46 5.04
C LYS A 126 -13.37 5.70 4.66
N SER A 127 -13.16 6.26 3.47
CA SER A 127 -13.93 7.40 2.95
C SER A 127 -15.42 7.09 2.79
N ALA A 128 -15.79 5.84 2.53
CA ALA A 128 -17.17 5.39 2.45
C ALA A 128 -17.82 5.02 3.82
N GLY A 129 -17.12 5.25 4.94
CA GLY A 129 -17.64 4.99 6.29
C GLY A 129 -16.96 3.83 7.04
N GLY A 130 -15.94 3.20 6.46
CA GLY A 130 -14.94 2.37 7.17
C GLY A 130 -15.40 1.05 7.79
N HIS A 131 -16.68 0.69 7.68
CA HIS A 131 -17.24 -0.48 8.35
C HIS A 131 -17.71 -1.53 7.37
N ALA A 132 -17.53 -2.81 7.74
CA ALA A 132 -18.23 -3.90 7.10
C ALA A 132 -19.75 -3.66 7.28
N PRO A 133 -20.58 -3.94 6.26
CA PRO A 133 -22.04 -3.86 6.39
C PRO A 133 -22.49 -4.68 7.61
N SER A 134 -22.96 -4.02 8.66
CA SER A 134 -23.44 -4.71 9.85
C SER A 134 -24.88 -5.16 9.62
N CYS A 135 -25.25 -6.34 10.11
CA CYS A 135 -26.59 -6.88 9.94
C CYS A 135 -27.71 -6.02 10.57
N THR A 136 -27.37 -4.95 11.29
CA THR A 136 -28.30 -4.12 12.07
C THR A 136 -28.40 -2.68 11.58
N LEU A 137 -27.50 -2.22 10.69
CA LEU A 137 -27.53 -0.87 10.13
C LEU A 137 -27.75 -0.93 8.63
N THR A 138 -28.56 -0.03 8.11
CA THR A 138 -28.72 0.18 6.66
C THR A 138 -27.42 0.80 6.13
N SER A 139 -26.55 -0.02 5.55
CA SER A 139 -25.41 0.47 4.77
C SER A 139 -25.92 1.20 3.52
N SER A 140 -25.12 2.16 3.02
CA SER A 140 -25.42 2.80 1.73
C SER A 140 -25.01 1.88 0.58
N GLU A 141 -25.70 1.97 -0.57
CA GLU A 141 -25.34 1.23 -1.79
C GLU A 141 -23.88 1.50 -2.23
N HIS A 142 -23.41 2.74 -2.03
CA HIS A 142 -22.03 3.11 -2.29
C HIS A 142 -21.06 2.35 -1.37
N GLN A 143 -21.32 2.32 -0.06
CA GLN A 143 -20.52 1.58 0.91
C GLN A 143 -20.47 0.08 0.58
N ASP A 144 -21.61 -0.52 0.22
CA ASP A 144 -21.67 -1.94 -0.16
C ASP A 144 -20.84 -2.23 -1.42
N THR A 145 -20.87 -1.31 -2.38
CA THR A 145 -20.08 -1.38 -3.62
C THR A 145 -18.58 -1.29 -3.32
N VAL A 146 -18.17 -0.34 -2.47
CA VAL A 146 -16.77 -0.17 -2.04
C VAL A 146 -16.29 -1.37 -1.23
N TYR A 147 -17.11 -1.89 -0.32
CA TYR A 147 -16.79 -3.07 0.47
C TYR A 147 -16.64 -4.32 -0.42
N SER A 148 -17.51 -4.49 -1.42
CA SER A 148 -17.39 -5.55 -2.42
C SER A 148 -16.08 -5.45 -3.21
N ALA A 149 -15.66 -4.22 -3.56
CA ALA A 149 -14.39 -3.95 -4.23
C ALA A 149 -13.20 -4.36 -3.37
N TRP A 150 -13.21 -3.94 -2.10
CA TRP A 150 -12.18 -4.26 -1.12
C TRP A 150 -12.07 -5.78 -0.89
N CYS A 151 -13.21 -6.47 -0.74
CA CYS A 151 -13.23 -7.93 -0.62
C CYS A 151 -12.63 -8.62 -1.87
N LYS A 152 -12.96 -8.15 -3.07
CA LYS A 152 -12.40 -8.67 -4.32
C LYS A 152 -10.88 -8.47 -4.39
N GLY A 153 -10.40 -7.27 -4.05
CA GLY A 153 -8.97 -6.97 -3.95
C GLY A 153 -8.25 -7.86 -2.93
N LYS A 154 -8.85 -8.04 -1.75
CA LYS A 154 -8.30 -8.89 -0.69
C LYS A 154 -8.19 -10.34 -1.12
N ILE A 155 -9.23 -10.90 -1.73
CA ILE A 155 -9.22 -12.27 -2.28
C ILE A 155 -8.14 -12.39 -3.36
N SER A 156 -8.02 -11.42 -4.26
CA SER A 156 -6.98 -11.43 -5.30
C SER A 156 -5.58 -11.43 -4.70
N THR A 157 -5.35 -10.63 -3.66
CA THR A 157 -4.06 -10.54 -2.96
C THR A 157 -3.73 -11.82 -2.21
N LEU A 158 -4.70 -12.44 -1.54
CA LEU A 158 -4.50 -13.72 -0.84
C LEU A 158 -4.20 -14.87 -1.81
N LYS A 159 -4.83 -14.88 -3.00
CA LYS A 159 -4.49 -15.86 -4.04
C LYS A 159 -3.05 -15.73 -4.49
N GLU A 160 -2.58 -14.49 -4.68
CA GLU A 160 -1.22 -14.22 -5.08
C GLU A 160 -0.22 -14.59 -3.96
N LEU A 161 -0.53 -14.25 -2.71
CA LEU A 161 0.27 -14.64 -1.55
C LEU A 161 0.39 -16.17 -1.44
N SER A 162 -0.71 -16.92 -1.60
CA SER A 162 -0.70 -18.38 -1.58
C SER A 162 0.18 -18.98 -2.69
N ARG A 163 0.20 -18.35 -3.88
CA ARG A 163 1.10 -18.74 -4.97
C ARG A 163 2.57 -18.50 -4.59
N LEU A 164 2.87 -17.37 -3.95
CA LEU A 164 4.21 -17.03 -3.48
C LEU A 164 4.69 -17.93 -2.34
N GLU A 165 3.81 -18.33 -1.42
CA GLU A 165 4.12 -19.29 -0.36
C GLU A 165 4.54 -20.65 -0.95
N ALA A 166 3.78 -21.16 -1.94
CA ALA A 166 4.15 -22.39 -2.64
C ALA A 166 5.50 -22.27 -3.36
N MET A 167 5.76 -21.14 -4.02
CA MET A 167 7.06 -20.87 -4.63
C MET A 167 8.19 -20.79 -3.58
N ALA A 168 7.95 -20.19 -2.42
CA ALA A 168 8.94 -20.08 -1.36
C ALA A 168 9.33 -21.47 -0.78
N GLU A 169 8.38 -22.40 -0.71
CA GLU A 169 8.65 -23.80 -0.36
C GLU A 169 9.56 -24.48 -1.42
N GLU A 170 9.29 -24.26 -2.70
CA GLU A 170 10.13 -24.78 -3.79
C GLU A 170 11.55 -24.17 -3.75
N GLU A 171 11.67 -22.87 -3.49
CA GLU A 171 12.95 -22.18 -3.28
C GLU A 171 13.73 -22.78 -2.11
N ALA A 172 13.07 -23.09 -1.00
CA ALA A 172 13.69 -23.72 0.17
C ALA A 172 14.19 -25.14 -0.16
N VAL A 173 13.39 -25.94 -0.88
CA VAL A 173 13.81 -27.28 -1.33
C VAL A 173 15.01 -27.19 -2.28
N TRP A 174 14.98 -26.26 -3.22
CA TRP A 174 16.08 -26.04 -4.16
C TRP A 174 17.36 -25.59 -3.44
N SER A 175 17.25 -24.69 -2.45
CA SER A 175 18.37 -24.18 -1.66
C SER A 175 19.05 -25.28 -0.84
N MET A 176 18.29 -26.27 -0.34
CA MET A 176 18.87 -27.45 0.32
C MET A 176 19.69 -28.32 -0.62
N GLN A 177 19.34 -28.36 -1.91
CA GLN A 177 20.04 -29.16 -2.92
C GLN A 177 21.28 -28.44 -3.48
N HIS A 178 21.34 -27.11 -3.37
CA HIS A 178 22.40 -26.27 -3.93
C HIS A 178 22.98 -25.30 -2.89
N PRO A 179 23.60 -25.80 -1.79
CA PRO A 179 24.11 -24.96 -0.71
C PRO A 179 25.25 -24.02 -1.14
N GLU A 180 25.89 -24.27 -2.28
CA GLU A 180 26.93 -23.41 -2.87
C GLU A 180 26.38 -22.17 -3.57
N ALA A 181 25.10 -22.16 -3.92
CA ALA A 181 24.48 -21.04 -4.62
C ALA A 181 24.23 -19.87 -3.66
N ARG A 182 24.70 -18.67 -4.03
CA ARG A 182 24.47 -17.44 -3.27
C ARG A 182 23.38 -16.62 -3.96
N HIS A 183 22.38 -16.20 -3.19
CA HIS A 183 21.15 -15.56 -3.68
C HIS A 183 20.89 -14.18 -3.07
N GLU A 184 21.93 -13.52 -2.56
CA GLU A 184 21.79 -12.27 -1.80
C GLU A 184 21.11 -11.14 -2.59
N GLU A 185 21.34 -11.05 -3.91
CA GLU A 185 20.78 -10.01 -4.78
C GLU A 185 19.48 -10.43 -5.49
N THR A 186 19.05 -11.69 -5.34
CA THR A 186 17.85 -12.19 -6.03
C THR A 186 16.57 -11.83 -5.26
N GLN A 187 15.53 -11.44 -5.99
CA GLN A 187 14.20 -11.18 -5.43
C GLN A 187 13.43 -12.50 -5.36
N THR A 188 13.51 -13.15 -4.20
CA THR A 188 12.90 -14.46 -3.92
C THR A 188 11.43 -14.35 -3.51
N ALA A 189 10.67 -15.43 -3.67
CA ALA A 189 9.30 -15.54 -3.18
C ALA A 189 9.25 -15.51 -1.64
N ALA A 190 10.25 -16.11 -0.97
CA ALA A 190 10.37 -16.03 0.50
C ALA A 190 10.43 -14.56 1.00
N LYS A 191 11.23 -13.71 0.34
CA LYS A 191 11.33 -12.28 0.66
C LYS A 191 10.01 -11.54 0.40
N ALA A 192 9.28 -11.91 -0.64
CA ALA A 192 7.98 -11.33 -0.95
C ALA A 192 6.92 -11.66 0.11
N VAL A 193 6.89 -12.91 0.59
CA VAL A 193 6.00 -13.33 1.69
C VAL A 193 6.33 -12.58 2.97
N GLU A 194 7.61 -12.46 3.32
CA GLU A 194 8.05 -11.67 4.48
C GLU A 194 7.60 -10.21 4.39
N LEU A 195 7.79 -9.57 3.23
CA LEU A 195 7.37 -8.17 2.98
C LEU A 195 5.86 -7.99 3.18
N TYR A 196 5.04 -8.91 2.67
CA TYR A 196 3.60 -8.86 2.86
C TYR A 196 3.22 -8.87 4.34
N TRP A 197 3.80 -9.80 5.10
CA TRP A 197 3.49 -9.92 6.53
C TRP A 197 4.01 -8.74 7.33
N SER A 198 5.19 -8.20 7.00
CA SER A 198 5.71 -7.01 7.67
C SER A 198 4.82 -5.79 7.46
N GLU A 199 4.29 -5.62 6.25
CA GLU A 199 3.42 -4.47 5.95
C GLU A 199 2.01 -4.65 6.53
N THR A 200 1.38 -5.80 6.30
CA THR A 200 -0.02 -6.02 6.71
C THR A 200 -0.19 -6.29 8.19
N THR A 201 0.83 -6.84 8.84
CA THR A 201 0.85 -7.08 10.29
C THR A 201 1.54 -5.92 11.03
N GLY A 202 1.96 -4.87 10.32
CA GLY A 202 2.84 -3.76 10.72
C GLY A 202 2.42 -2.88 11.91
N CYS A 203 1.61 -3.39 12.84
CA CYS A 203 1.30 -2.77 14.13
C CYS A 203 1.67 -3.64 15.35
N LEU A 204 2.51 -4.67 15.20
CA LEU A 204 3.09 -5.40 16.36
C LEU A 204 4.62 -5.38 16.44
N GLU A 205 5.31 -4.98 15.37
CA GLU A 205 6.78 -4.81 15.36
C GLU A 205 7.25 -3.38 15.60
N LYS A 206 6.46 -2.57 16.30
CA LYS A 206 7.08 -1.84 17.42
C LYS A 206 7.47 -2.88 18.46
N LEU A 207 8.45 -3.73 18.13
CA LEU A 207 9.19 -4.56 19.07
C LEU A 207 9.42 -3.64 20.25
N PRO A 208 8.78 -3.89 21.42
CA PRO A 208 8.89 -2.99 22.55
C PRO A 208 10.37 -2.86 22.81
N ARG A 209 10.97 -1.71 22.42
CA ARG A 209 12.41 -1.45 22.40
C ARG A 209 13.00 -2.24 23.53
N THR A 210 13.67 -3.36 23.23
CA THR A 210 13.92 -4.45 24.20
C THR A 210 14.08 -3.82 25.55
N LYS A 211 13.01 -3.81 26.38
CA LYS A 211 13.11 -3.21 27.70
C LYS A 211 14.17 -4.09 28.31
N LYS A 212 15.40 -3.55 28.48
CA LYS A 212 16.54 -4.29 29.03
C LYS A 212 15.94 -5.11 30.15
N GLN A 213 15.92 -6.43 30.01
CA GLN A 213 15.22 -7.28 30.96
C GLN A 213 15.74 -6.86 32.33
N ALA A 214 14.91 -6.12 33.07
CA ALA A 214 15.29 -5.63 34.38
C ALA A 214 15.16 -6.87 35.24
N THR A 215 16.22 -7.67 35.26
CA THR A 215 16.31 -8.83 36.14
C THR A 215 16.36 -8.25 37.54
N VAL A 216 15.22 -8.29 38.23
CA VAL A 216 15.15 -7.95 39.65
C VAL A 216 15.87 -9.06 40.39
N VAL A 217 17.15 -8.81 40.71
CA VAL A 217 17.96 -9.70 41.54
C VAL A 217 17.80 -9.23 42.99
N PHE A 218 17.32 -10.10 43.86
CA PHE A 218 17.29 -9.84 45.30
C PHE A 218 18.72 -9.97 45.86
N ALA A 219 19.04 -9.17 46.88
CA ALA A 219 20.35 -9.23 47.54
C ALA A 219 20.55 -10.61 48.22
N GLN A 220 21.80 -11.07 48.35
CA GLN A 220 22.09 -12.42 48.88
C GLN A 220 21.67 -12.62 50.34
N ASP A 221 21.46 -11.53 51.09
CA ASP A 221 21.03 -11.51 52.48
C ASP A 221 19.50 -11.39 52.65
N THR A 222 18.74 -11.41 51.55
CA THR A 222 17.28 -11.38 51.62
C THR A 222 16.77 -12.72 52.15
N ASP A 223 16.38 -12.75 53.43
CA ASP A 223 15.91 -13.95 54.11
C ASP A 223 14.45 -14.27 53.73
N PHE A 224 14.25 -15.29 52.89
CA PHE A 224 12.94 -15.79 52.47
C PHE A 224 12.37 -16.84 53.42
N ALA A 225 12.60 -16.68 54.73
CA ALA A 225 12.05 -17.57 55.75
C ALA A 225 10.54 -17.82 55.53
N PRO A 226 10.03 -19.04 55.82
CA PRO A 226 8.63 -19.43 55.61
C PRO A 226 7.72 -18.71 56.62
N GLY A 227 7.48 -17.41 56.38
CA GLY A 227 6.82 -16.53 57.34
C GLY A 227 5.68 -15.70 56.79
N ARG A 228 5.42 -15.72 55.47
CA ARG A 228 4.25 -15.04 54.89
C ARG A 228 3.62 -15.90 53.80
N PRO A 229 2.40 -16.42 54.01
CA PRO A 229 1.64 -17.09 52.97
C PRO A 229 1.61 -16.22 51.70
N ASN A 230 2.04 -16.79 50.57
CA ASN A 230 2.02 -16.18 49.23
C ASN A 230 0.70 -15.41 48.91
N PRO A 231 -0.50 -15.85 49.34
CA PRO A 231 -1.75 -15.13 49.08
C PRO A 231 -1.81 -13.69 49.59
N TYR A 232 -1.00 -13.31 50.59
CA TYR A 232 -1.02 -11.94 51.13
C TYR A 232 -0.29 -10.91 50.26
N PHE A 233 0.50 -11.36 49.28
CA PHE A 233 1.19 -10.47 48.35
C PHE A 233 0.43 -10.27 47.03
N HIS A 234 -0.70 -10.96 46.87
CA HIS A 234 -1.53 -10.82 45.69
C HIS A 234 -2.31 -9.52 45.79
N ARG A 235 -2.35 -8.72 44.72
CA ARG A 235 -3.13 -7.46 44.66
C ARG A 235 -4.61 -7.63 44.98
N ARG A 236 -5.15 -8.85 44.78
CA ARG A 236 -6.54 -9.22 45.09
C ARG A 236 -6.77 -9.55 46.57
N SER A 237 -5.72 -9.59 47.39
CA SER A 237 -5.85 -9.89 48.81
C SER A 237 -6.45 -8.71 49.55
N PRO A 238 -7.46 -8.89 50.42
CA PRO A 238 -8.05 -7.80 51.22
C PRO A 238 -7.07 -7.11 52.17
N ARG A 239 -5.91 -7.73 52.40
CA ARG A 239 -4.84 -7.22 53.27
C ARG A 239 -3.66 -6.61 52.50
N TYR A 240 -3.72 -6.58 51.17
CA TYR A 240 -2.67 -5.96 50.37
C TYR A 240 -2.79 -4.43 50.48
N GLU A 241 -1.80 -3.81 51.12
CA GLU A 241 -1.65 -2.36 51.13
C GLU A 241 -0.56 -1.98 50.11
N PRO A 242 -0.90 -1.20 49.05
CA PRO A 242 0.10 -0.68 48.14
C PRO A 242 1.14 0.13 48.93
N GLY A 243 2.39 -0.30 48.92
CA GLY A 243 3.49 0.44 49.54
C GLY A 243 3.70 1.81 48.89
N LYS A 244 4.38 2.71 49.60
CA LYS A 244 4.67 4.10 49.15
C LYS A 244 5.38 4.19 47.79
N TYR A 245 6.09 3.14 47.38
CA TYR A 245 6.81 3.07 46.10
C TYR A 245 6.13 2.19 45.06
N THR A 246 4.93 1.66 45.36
CA THR A 246 4.13 1.00 44.33
C THR A 246 3.76 2.08 43.35
N VAL A 247 4.38 2.04 42.16
CA VAL A 247 3.94 2.86 41.04
C VAL A 247 2.50 2.46 40.82
N VAL A 248 1.58 3.33 41.27
CA VAL A 248 0.19 3.26 40.85
C VAL A 248 0.33 3.41 39.35
N ALA A 249 0.19 2.31 38.62
CA ALA A 249 -0.17 2.40 37.23
C ALA A 249 -1.44 3.22 37.30
N LEU A 250 -1.35 4.51 37.00
CA LEU A 250 -2.51 5.29 36.61
C LEU A 250 -3.21 4.35 35.64
N GLU A 251 -4.39 3.90 36.03
CA GLU A 251 -5.31 3.31 35.09
C GLU A 251 -5.21 4.19 33.86
N GLU A 252 -4.85 3.59 32.73
CA GLU A 252 -4.80 4.20 31.40
C GLU A 252 -6.21 4.77 31.16
N GLN A 253 -6.43 5.95 31.73
CA GLN A 253 -7.62 6.74 31.66
C GLN A 253 -7.42 7.55 30.39
N ASP A 254 -7.89 6.96 29.29
CA ASP A 254 -8.33 7.68 28.09
C ASP A 254 -7.37 8.79 27.61
N GLU A 255 -6.11 8.44 27.30
CA GLU A 255 -5.23 9.32 26.51
C GLU A 255 -5.50 9.21 24.99
N ASP A 256 -6.61 8.58 24.58
CA ASP A 256 -7.10 8.57 23.19
C ASP A 256 -7.92 9.83 22.82
N GLN A 257 -7.79 10.94 23.56
CA GLN A 257 -8.46 12.22 23.25
C GLN A 257 -7.52 13.43 23.14
N ILE A 258 -6.25 13.23 22.79
CA ILE A 258 -5.42 14.34 22.32
C ILE A 258 -5.34 14.24 20.80
N SER A 259 -6.23 14.99 20.13
CA SER A 259 -6.18 15.20 18.70
C SER A 259 -4.88 15.90 18.32
N GLU A 260 -4.02 15.21 17.56
CA GLU A 260 -2.84 15.75 16.88
C GLU A 260 -3.25 16.65 15.69
N ASP A 261 -4.12 17.64 15.92
CA ASP A 261 -4.36 18.73 14.97
C ASP A 261 -4.33 20.07 15.70
N SER A 262 -3.10 20.52 15.99
CA SER A 262 -2.82 21.94 16.10
C SER A 262 -1.40 22.18 15.62
N GLU A 263 -1.31 22.42 14.32
CA GLU A 263 -0.14 23.02 13.69
C GLU A 263 0.03 24.46 14.20
N ASP A 264 0.78 24.64 15.30
CA ASP A 264 1.35 25.95 15.64
C ASP A 264 2.76 25.80 16.22
N TYR A 265 3.68 25.35 15.38
CA TYR A 265 5.12 25.42 15.64
C TYR A 265 5.72 26.69 15.03
N SER A 266 5.42 27.83 15.63
CA SER A 266 6.11 29.11 15.36
C SER A 266 6.99 29.55 16.53
N GLN A 267 7.79 28.67 17.12
CA GLN A 267 8.87 29.07 18.04
C GLN A 267 10.15 28.24 17.85
N VAL A 268 10.92 28.58 16.83
CA VAL A 268 12.35 28.22 16.75
C VAL A 268 13.12 29.06 17.76
N LYS A 269 13.42 28.49 18.93
CA LYS A 269 14.48 29.03 19.81
C LYS A 269 15.83 28.61 19.26
N VAL A 270 16.47 29.53 18.54
CA VAL A 270 17.89 29.45 18.19
C VAL A 270 18.70 29.50 19.48
N TYR A 271 19.29 28.37 19.89
CA TYR A 271 20.31 28.35 20.92
C TYR A 271 21.66 28.69 20.28
N HIS A 272 22.18 29.87 20.61
CA HIS A 272 23.59 30.20 20.40
C HIS A 272 24.45 29.24 21.22
N VAL A 273 25.26 28.44 20.52
CA VAL A 273 26.40 27.73 21.10
C VAL A 273 27.47 28.78 21.40
N GLY A 274 27.61 29.12 22.68
CA GLY A 274 28.74 29.90 23.18
C GLY A 274 29.92 28.98 23.46
N GLU A 275 30.99 29.14 22.69
CA GLU A 275 32.32 28.65 23.02
C GLU A 275 32.93 29.52 24.12
N THR A 276 33.48 28.84 25.12
CA THR A 276 34.14 29.43 26.28
C THR A 276 35.64 29.51 26.00
N GLU A 277 36.12 30.77 25.94
CA GLU A 277 37.42 31.25 26.42
C GLU A 277 38.72 30.75 25.74
N GLU A 278 39.28 31.60 24.87
CA GLU A 278 40.68 32.00 25.03
C GLU A 278 40.90 33.46 24.59
N SER A 279 41.76 34.12 25.35
CA SER A 279 42.01 35.56 25.45
C SER A 279 42.74 36.20 24.26
N VAL A 280 42.52 37.51 24.07
CA VAL A 280 43.51 38.62 23.92
C VAL A 280 43.10 39.68 22.88
N ASP A 281 43.20 40.93 23.34
CA ASP A 281 43.38 42.23 22.67
C ASP A 281 42.26 43.02 21.98
N GLU A 282 42.06 44.19 22.58
CA GLU A 282 41.90 45.53 22.02
C GLU A 282 41.66 45.66 20.49
N SER A 283 40.54 46.24 20.10
CA SER A 283 40.48 47.70 19.84
C SER A 283 39.28 48.09 18.94
N HIS A 284 38.64 49.19 19.35
CA HIS A 284 38.17 50.28 18.50
C HIS A 284 37.14 50.05 17.36
N ILE A 285 36.02 50.78 17.53
CA ILE A 285 35.26 51.58 16.54
C ILE A 285 33.79 51.17 16.38
N SER A 286 32.98 52.16 16.74
CA SER A 286 31.54 52.34 16.70
C SER A 286 30.96 52.56 15.29
N LYS A 287 29.62 52.46 15.24
CA LYS A 287 28.61 53.09 14.34
C LYS A 287 27.76 52.03 13.63
N ASP A 288 26.49 51.87 14.03
CA ASP A 288 25.29 52.66 13.67
C ASP A 288 24.62 52.12 12.40
N GLU A 289 23.29 52.27 12.38
CA GLU A 289 22.33 52.11 11.26
C GLU A 289 21.84 50.66 11.04
N GLU A 290 20.66 50.25 11.49
CA GLU A 290 19.31 50.74 11.16
C GLU A 290 19.01 50.66 9.65
N SER A 291 18.39 49.55 9.22
CA SER A 291 17.73 49.48 7.91
C SER A 291 16.40 48.74 8.05
N GLN A 292 15.36 49.53 8.25
CA GLN A 292 13.99 49.20 7.87
C GLN A 292 13.87 49.26 6.33
N LEU A 293 12.70 48.81 5.83
CA LEU A 293 12.19 48.89 4.44
C LEU A 293 12.64 47.72 3.55
N ALA A 294 11.81 47.10 2.70
CA ALA A 294 10.48 47.43 2.23
C ALA A 294 9.70 46.17 1.80
N LEU A 295 8.37 46.30 1.90
CA LEU A 295 7.38 45.60 1.10
C LEU A 295 7.66 45.80 -0.39
N ASP A 296 7.54 44.73 -1.20
CA ASP A 296 7.00 44.75 -2.57
C ASP A 296 6.70 43.28 -2.94
N SER A 297 5.43 42.88 -3.06
CA SER A 297 4.52 43.12 -4.18
C SER A 297 4.66 42.06 -5.29
N ILE A 298 3.50 41.58 -5.76
CA ILE A 298 3.27 40.91 -7.06
C ILE A 298 3.51 39.38 -7.12
N ASN A 299 2.42 38.62 -7.02
CA ASN A 299 1.83 37.99 -8.20
C ASN A 299 0.42 37.46 -7.89
N GLU A 300 -0.53 38.24 -8.36
CA GLU A 300 -1.93 37.90 -8.62
C GLU A 300 -1.92 36.73 -9.62
N ILE A 301 -2.22 35.51 -9.14
CA ILE A 301 -2.43 34.35 -10.00
C ILE A 301 -3.82 34.52 -10.59
N GLU A 302 -3.85 34.87 -11.87
CA GLU A 302 -5.05 34.92 -12.69
C GLU A 302 -5.73 33.54 -12.66
N ASP A 303 -7.01 33.55 -12.31
CA ASP A 303 -7.92 32.42 -12.44
C ASP A 303 -8.01 32.06 -13.93
N ASP A 304 -7.31 31.01 -14.35
CA ASP A 304 -7.48 30.36 -15.65
C ASP A 304 -8.77 29.53 -15.59
N ASP A 305 -9.88 30.19 -15.88
CA ASP A 305 -11.21 29.66 -16.11
C ASP A 305 -11.27 28.92 -17.45
N GLY A 306 -10.38 27.92 -17.59
CA GLY A 306 -10.19 27.06 -18.75
C GLY A 306 -11.45 26.28 -19.16
N ASP A 307 -12.38 27.01 -19.75
CA ASP A 307 -13.42 26.58 -20.66
C ASP A 307 -12.72 26.06 -21.91
N SER A 308 -12.15 24.86 -21.77
CA SER A 308 -11.69 24.07 -22.90
C SER A 308 -12.91 23.54 -23.63
N ASP A 309 -13.44 24.39 -24.52
CA ASP A 309 -14.37 24.13 -25.62
C ASP A 309 -13.81 23.00 -26.53
N TRP A 310 -13.81 21.77 -26.02
CA TRP A 310 -13.74 20.55 -26.81
C TRP A 310 -15.15 20.04 -27.15
N GLU A 311 -16.15 20.93 -27.13
CA GLU A 311 -17.45 20.64 -27.71
C GLU A 311 -17.31 20.47 -29.23
N ASP A 312 -17.89 19.37 -29.70
CA ASP A 312 -18.44 19.19 -31.04
C ASP A 312 -17.45 19.02 -32.20
N LEU A 313 -16.83 17.84 -32.25
CA LEU A 313 -16.69 17.14 -33.53
C LEU A 313 -17.90 16.24 -33.72
N ASP A 314 -19.04 16.86 -34.02
CA ASP A 314 -20.17 16.21 -34.70
C ASP A 314 -19.66 15.65 -36.04
N SER A 315 -19.31 14.38 -36.02
CA SER A 315 -19.14 13.63 -37.25
C SER A 315 -20.52 13.34 -37.80
N ASP A 316 -20.96 14.23 -38.70
CA ASP A 316 -22.01 14.01 -39.70
C ASP A 316 -21.72 12.68 -40.43
N GLU A 317 -22.21 11.57 -39.91
CA GLU A 317 -22.39 10.33 -40.69
C GLU A 317 -23.79 10.37 -41.31
N GLU A 318 -23.79 10.86 -42.55
CA GLU A 318 -24.91 10.78 -43.47
C GLU A 318 -25.49 9.36 -43.52
N SER A 319 -26.79 9.28 -43.22
CA SER A 319 -27.81 8.61 -44.04
C SER A 319 -27.38 7.35 -44.80
N SER A 320 -27.69 6.18 -44.24
CA SER A 320 -28.05 5.02 -45.07
C SER A 320 -29.43 4.50 -44.67
N GLU A 321 -30.43 5.22 -45.17
CA GLU A 321 -31.81 4.79 -45.31
C GLU A 321 -31.90 3.62 -46.32
N TYR A 322 -31.69 2.39 -45.85
CA TYR A 322 -32.18 1.14 -46.45
C TYR A 322 -32.35 0.17 -45.26
N GLY A 323 -33.54 -0.23 -44.84
CA GLY A 323 -34.50 -0.99 -45.63
C GLY A 323 -34.15 -2.47 -45.49
N ASP A 324 -35.06 -3.23 -44.87
CA ASP A 324 -35.17 -4.71 -44.80
C ASP A 324 -34.90 -5.30 -43.43
N GLU A 325 -35.61 -6.30 -42.92
CA GLU A 325 -36.90 -6.91 -43.19
C GLU A 325 -37.07 -7.90 -42.01
N TYR A 326 -38.29 -8.18 -41.59
CA TYR A 326 -38.65 -8.98 -40.43
C TYR A 326 -37.90 -10.32 -40.31
N GLY A 327 -36.92 -10.39 -39.42
CA GLY A 327 -36.25 -11.63 -38.99
C GLY A 327 -36.85 -12.11 -37.68
N ASP A 328 -37.88 -12.94 -37.78
CA ASP A 328 -38.51 -13.74 -36.72
C ASP A 328 -37.45 -14.63 -36.03
N GLY A 329 -36.80 -14.08 -35.01
CA GLY A 329 -35.75 -14.72 -34.23
C GLY A 329 -36.34 -15.40 -33.00
N ASP A 330 -36.67 -16.68 -33.19
CA ASP A 330 -37.00 -17.68 -32.17
C ASP A 330 -36.22 -17.49 -30.86
N GLY A 331 -36.90 -16.96 -29.85
CA GLY A 331 -36.36 -16.75 -28.51
C GLY A 331 -36.28 -18.08 -27.77
N ILE A 332 -35.10 -18.67 -27.72
CA ILE A 332 -34.82 -19.84 -26.87
C ILE A 332 -34.92 -19.41 -25.40
N TYR A 333 -36.08 -19.63 -24.80
CA TYR A 333 -36.28 -19.61 -23.35
C TYR A 333 -35.55 -20.82 -22.75
N PHE A 334 -34.47 -20.58 -22.02
CA PHE A 334 -33.94 -21.56 -21.09
C PHE A 334 -34.74 -21.46 -19.79
N GLU A 335 -35.68 -22.37 -19.57
CA GLU A 335 -36.19 -22.67 -18.24
C GLU A 335 -35.04 -23.23 -17.41
N ILE A 336 -34.44 -22.39 -16.57
CA ILE A 336 -33.51 -22.82 -15.54
C ILE A 336 -34.39 -23.43 -14.45
N GLU A 337 -34.50 -24.77 -14.44
CA GLU A 337 -35.00 -25.51 -13.28
C GLU A 337 -34.02 -25.28 -12.12
N GLU A 338 -34.36 -24.33 -11.24
CA GLU A 338 -33.69 -24.15 -9.96
C GLU A 338 -33.98 -25.37 -9.06
N GLU A 339 -33.15 -26.41 -9.15
CA GLU A 339 -33.10 -27.47 -8.14
C GLU A 339 -32.56 -26.89 -6.82
N ALA A 340 -33.45 -26.24 -6.08
CA ALA A 340 -33.21 -25.79 -4.71
C ALA A 340 -33.06 -27.01 -3.79
N SER A 341 -31.83 -27.47 -3.60
CA SER A 341 -31.47 -28.47 -2.60
C SER A 341 -31.57 -27.87 -1.20
N PHE A 342 -32.67 -28.13 -0.48
CA PHE A 342 -32.80 -27.74 0.92
C PHE A 342 -32.21 -28.81 1.84
N ILE A 343 -31.40 -28.38 2.81
CA ILE A 343 -30.85 -29.25 3.86
C ILE A 343 -31.90 -29.37 4.96
N VAL A 344 -32.46 -30.56 5.15
CA VAL A 344 -33.33 -30.88 6.29
C VAL A 344 -32.46 -31.37 7.44
N PHE A 345 -32.46 -30.64 8.55
CA PHE A 345 -31.96 -31.17 9.82
C PHE A 345 -33.09 -31.97 10.46
N GLY A 346 -32.85 -33.28 10.65
CA GLY A 346 -33.76 -34.12 11.42
C GLY A 346 -33.60 -33.83 12.91
N ASP A 347 -34.73 -33.64 13.59
CA ASP A 347 -34.77 -33.62 15.05
C ASP A 347 -34.64 -35.06 15.57
N ASP A 348 -33.63 -35.30 16.41
CA ASP A 348 -33.39 -36.55 17.14
C ASP A 348 -34.13 -36.56 18.49
#